data_AF-A0AAU2MM38-F1
#
_entry.id   AF-A0AAU2MM38-F1
#
_cell.length_a   1.000
_cell.length_b   1.000
_cell.length_c   1.000
_cell.angle_alpha   90.00
_cell.angle_beta   90.00
_cell.angle_gamma   90.00
#
_symmetry.space_group_name_H-M   'P 1'
#
loop_
_entity.id
_entity.type
_entity.pdbx_description
1 polymer ?
#
loop_
_entity_poly.entity_id
_entity_poly.type
_entity_poly.pdbx_seq_one_letter_code
_entity_poly.pdbx_strand_id
1 'polypeptide(L)' 'MGFSRYAQVMGEVAAAQNTVFIDHYNDWLTGNGGQVPLSLLNDGLHPDERGHHRLALKMIKDLRVYGSDSRVCSLRVP' A
#
# COMPACT_ATOMS: atom_id res chain seq x y z
N MET A 1 -14.54 -11.52 -10.21
CA MET A 1 -13.14 -11.14 -10.52
C MET A 1 -12.31 -11.31 -9.26
N GLY A 2 -11.11 -11.86 -9.33
CA GLY A 2 -10.20 -11.93 -8.18
C GLY A 2 -9.50 -10.59 -7.93
N PHE A 3 -9.00 -10.38 -6.70
CA PHE A 3 -8.32 -9.12 -6.31
C PHE A 3 -7.10 -8.80 -7.20
N SER A 4 -6.35 -9.80 -7.66
CA SER A 4 -5.23 -9.61 -8.60
C SER A 4 -5.66 -8.98 -9.91
N ARG A 5 -6.73 -9.50 -10.52
CA ARG A 5 -7.26 -8.96 -11.78
C ARG A 5 -7.83 -7.57 -11.59
N TYR A 6 -8.46 -7.30 -10.45
CA TYR A 6 -8.95 -5.96 -10.13
C TYR A 6 -7.80 -4.95 -10.04
N ALA A 7 -6.74 -5.26 -9.27
CA ALA A 7 -5.57 -4.39 -9.14
C ALA A 7 -4.89 -4.14 -10.49
N GLN A 8 -4.76 -5.18 -11.32
CA GLN A 8 -4.23 -5.05 -12.67
C GLN A 8 -5.06 -4.06 -13.53
N VAL A 9 -6.39 -4.23 -13.55
CA VAL A 9 -7.27 -3.33 -14.32
C VAL A 9 -7.18 -1.90 -13.81
N MET A 10 -7.08 -1.69 -12.50
CA MET A 10 -6.91 -0.34 -11.94
C MET A 10 -5.60 0.31 -12.39
N GLY A 11 -4.51 -0.45 -12.50
CA GLY A 11 -3.25 0.03 -13.09
C GLY A 11 -3.38 0.39 -14.57
N GLU A 12 -4.07 -0.44 -15.36
CA GLU A 12 -4.35 -0.20 -16.78
C GLU A 12 -5.18 1.10 -16.97
N VAL A 13 -6.22 1.29 -16.16
CA VAL A 13 -7.04 2.51 -16.16
C VAL A 13 -6.22 3.74 -15.79
N ALA A 14 -5.39 3.65 -14.76
CA ALA A 14 -4.58 4.78 -14.33
C ALA A 14 -3.59 5.23 -15.42
N ALA A 15 -2.96 4.27 -16.10
CA ALA A 15 -2.10 4.55 -17.24
C ALA A 15 -2.86 5.22 -18.40
N ALA A 16 -4.05 4.71 -18.74
CA ALA A 16 -4.89 5.29 -19.79
C ALA A 16 -5.36 6.72 -19.48
N GLN A 17 -5.53 7.05 -18.20
CA GLN A 17 -5.97 8.37 -17.73
C GLN A 17 -4.78 9.30 -17.39
N ASN A 18 -3.54 8.87 -17.62
CA ASN A 18 -2.33 9.59 -17.21
C ASN A 18 -2.38 10.06 -15.74
N THR A 19 -2.85 9.18 -14.85
CA THR A 19 -2.93 9.43 -13.41
C THR A 19 -2.01 8.48 -12.64
N VAL A 20 -1.60 8.91 -11.46
CA VAL A 20 -0.75 8.08 -10.59
C VAL A 20 -1.53 6.85 -10.11
N PHE A 21 -0.85 5.70 -10.14
CA PHE A 21 -1.33 4.45 -9.55
C PHE A 21 -0.42 4.03 -8.40
N ILE A 22 -1.01 3.71 -7.25
CA ILE A 22 -0.29 3.26 -6.06
C ILE A 22 -0.68 1.82 -5.83
N ASP A 23 0.21 0.89 -6.15
CA ASP A 23 -0.09 -0.55 -6.20
C ASP A 23 0.03 -1.22 -4.83
N HIS A 24 -0.92 -0.93 -3.93
CA HIS A 24 -0.94 -1.57 -2.59
C HIS A 24 -1.12 -3.08 -2.66
N TYR A 25 -1.77 -3.60 -3.70
CA TYR A 25 -1.95 -5.04 -3.89
C TYR A 25 -0.59 -5.75 -3.97
N ASN A 26 0.26 -5.36 -4.93
CA ASN A 26 1.58 -5.99 -5.05
C ASN A 26 2.49 -5.65 -3.87
N ASP A 27 2.42 -4.44 -3.29
CA ASP A 27 3.20 -4.11 -2.11
C ASP A 27 2.92 -5.08 -0.96
N TRP A 28 1.65 -5.39 -0.69
CA TRP A 28 1.26 -6.25 0.43
C TRP A 28 1.69 -7.70 0.27
N LEU A 29 1.79 -8.18 -0.97
CA LEU A 29 2.25 -9.53 -1.30
C LEU A 29 3.78 -9.65 -1.39
N THR A 30 4.47 -8.54 -1.68
CA THR A 30 5.92 -8.50 -1.86
C THR A 30 6.64 -8.77 -0.54
N GLY A 31 7.56 -9.73 -0.55
CA GLY A 31 8.37 -10.09 0.62
C GLY A 31 7.68 -11.01 1.64
N ASN A 32 6.40 -11.35 1.45
CA ASN A 32 5.61 -12.19 2.35
C ASN A 32 5.17 -13.51 1.71
N GLY A 33 5.98 -14.08 0.80
CA GLY A 33 5.63 -15.32 0.10
C GLY A 33 4.36 -15.22 -0.76
N GLY A 34 4.02 -14.01 -1.21
CA GLY A 34 2.80 -13.77 -1.98
C GLY A 34 1.52 -13.81 -1.15
N GLN A 35 1.62 -13.66 0.18
CA GLN A 35 0.49 -13.65 1.10
C GLN A 35 0.36 -12.29 1.81
N VAL A 36 -0.87 -11.96 2.21
CA VAL A 36 -1.12 -10.80 3.05
C VAL A 36 -0.58 -11.08 4.47
N PRO A 37 0.26 -10.20 5.04
CA PRO A 37 0.77 -10.36 6.40
C PRO A 37 -0.35 -10.12 7.41
N LEU A 38 -0.85 -11.20 8.02
CA LEU A 38 -1.95 -11.15 8.99
C LEU A 38 -1.65 -10.28 10.23
N SER A 39 -0.36 -10.08 10.55
CA SER A 39 0.08 -9.21 11.65
C SER A 39 -0.16 -7.71 11.41
N LEU A 40 -0.60 -7.33 10.20
CA LEU A 40 -0.99 -5.96 9.85
C LEU A 40 -2.51 -5.79 9.73
N LEU A 41 -3.29 -6.78 10.20
CA LEU A 41 -4.75 -6.79 10.11
C LEU A 41 -5.37 -6.84 11.52
N ASN A 42 -6.48 -6.12 11.70
CA ASN A 42 -7.27 -6.13 12.93
C ASN A 42 -8.26 -7.31 12.99
N ASP A 43 -8.88 -7.66 11.86
CA ASP A 43 -9.95 -8.68 11.80
C ASP A 43 -9.87 -9.58 10.55
N GLY A 44 -8.66 -9.75 10.00
CA GLY A 44 -8.41 -10.59 8.83
C GLY A 44 -8.77 -9.94 7.48
N LEU A 45 -9.36 -8.74 7.49
CA LEU A 45 -9.59 -7.93 6.29
C LEU A 45 -9.12 -6.48 6.46
N HIS A 46 -9.44 -5.84 7.59
CA HIS A 46 -9.13 -4.44 7.80
C HIS A 46 -7.71 -4.26 8.36
N PRO A 47 -6.91 -3.33 7.83
CA PRO A 47 -5.59 -3.05 8.38
C PRO A 47 -5.65 -2.60 9.85
N ASP A 48 -4.69 -3.02 10.67
CA ASP A 48 -4.42 -2.41 11.97
C ASP A 48 -3.70 -1.05 11.79
N GLU A 49 -3.30 -0.41 12.90
CA GLU A 49 -2.56 0.85 12.87
C GLU A 49 -1.25 0.76 12.07
N ARG A 50 -0.56 -0.40 12.10
CA ARG A 50 0.69 -0.63 11.36
C ARG A 50 0.41 -0.87 9.89
N GLY A 51 -0.66 -1.58 9.57
CA GLY A 51 -1.16 -1.78 8.21
C GLY A 51 -1.53 -0.46 7.56
N HIS A 52 -2.29 0.39 8.25
CA HIS A 52 -2.60 1.75 7.78
C HIS A 52 -1.34 2.60 7.61
N HIS A 53 -0.39 2.52 8.53
CA HIS A 53 0.88 3.23 8.41
C HIS A 53 1.70 2.79 7.19
N ARG A 54 1.73 1.48 6.88
CA ARG A 54 2.36 0.96 5.65
C ARG A 54 1.70 1.52 4.40
N LEU A 55 0.37 1.51 4.33
CA LEU A 55 -0.39 2.06 3.19
C LEU A 55 -0.02 3.54 2.96
N ALA A 56 0.01 4.34 4.04
CA ALA A 56 0.37 5.75 4.00
C ALA A 56 1.82 5.99 3.54
N LEU A 57 2.79 5.28 4.11
CA LEU A 57 4.20 5.43 3.72
C LEU A 57 4.44 5.04 2.25
N LYS A 58 3.77 4.01 1.75
CA LYS A 58 3.81 3.68 0.32
C LYS A 58 3.29 4.82 -0.54
N MET A 59 2.13 5.38 -0.20
CA MET A 59 1.57 6.50 -0.97
C MET A 59 2.53 7.69 -1.00
N ILE A 60 3.08 8.07 0.14
CA ILE A 60 4.05 9.17 0.28
C ILE A 60 5.30 8.93 -0.58
N LYS A 61 5.82 7.70 -0.59
CA LYS A 61 7.02 7.34 -1.38
C LYS A 61 6.73 7.33 -2.88
N ASP A 62 5.64 6.72 -3.30
CA ASP A 62 5.28 6.60 -4.72
C ASP A 62 4.92 7.98 -5.32
N LEU A 63 4.33 8.87 -4.51
CA LEU A 63 4.08 10.27 -4.85
C LEU A 63 5.34 11.15 -4.76
N ARG A 64 6.48 10.60 -4.32
CA ARG A 64 7.77 11.31 -4.17
C ARG A 64 7.71 12.53 -3.24
N VAL A 65 6.88 12.45 -2.20
CA VAL A 65 6.72 13.49 -1.16
C VAL A 65 7.30 13.05 0.19
N TYR A 66 8.11 12.01 0.20
CA TYR A 66 8.80 11.52 1.39
C TYR A 66 9.85 12.54 1.88
N GLY A 67 9.80 12.87 3.16
CA GLY A 67 10.81 13.68 3.85
C GLY A 67 11.22 13.02 5.15
N SER A 68 12.49 12.68 5.32
CA SER A 68 12.98 11.96 6.50
C SER A 68 12.83 12.72 7.82
N ASP A 69 12.75 14.05 7.75
CA ASP A 69 12.51 14.99 8.83
C ASP A 69 11.01 15.26 9.10
N SER A 70 10.12 14.77 8.23
CA SER A 70 8.67 14.89 8.43
C SER A 70 8.21 14.03 9.59
N ARG A 71 7.38 14.60 10.47
CA ARG A 71 6.71 13.87 11.56
C ARG A 71 5.83 12.71 11.07
N VAL A 72 5.31 12.80 9.85
CA VAL A 72 4.51 11.73 9.25
C VAL A 72 5.40 10.59 8.77
N CYS A 73 6.53 10.91 8.11
CA CYS A 73 7.44 9.91 7.56
C CYS A 73 8.33 9.25 8.61
N SER A 74 8.55 9.93 9.75
CA SER A 74 9.34 9.43 10.89
C SER A 74 8.50 8.78 11.98
N LEU A 75 7.17 8.70 11.81
CA LEU A 75 6.27 8.04 12.75
C LEU A 75 6.70 6.58 12.95
N ARG A 76 6.69 6.14 14.21
CA ARG A 76 6.85 4.73 14.58
C ARG A 76 5.59 4.29 15.29
N VAL A 77 4.95 3.27 14.73
CA VAL A 77 3.77 2.65 15.32
C VAL A 77 4.26 1.47 16.19
N PRO A 78 3.90 1.42 17.48
CA PRO A 78 4.33 0.37 18.40
C PRO A 78 4.04 -1.06 17.94
#